data_AF-A0A848JXD6-F1
#
_entry.id   AF-A0A848JXD6-F1
#
_cell.length_a   1.000
_cell.length_b   1.000
_cell.length_c   1.000
_cell.angle_alpha   90.00
_cell.angle_beta   90.00
_cell.angle_gamma   90.00
#
_symmetry.space_group_name_H-M   'P 1'
#
loop_
_entity.id
_entity.type
_entity.pdbx_description
1 polymer ?
#
loop_
_entity_poly.entity_id
_entity_poly.type
_entity_poly.pdbx_seq_one_letter_code
_entity_poly.pdbx_strand_id
1 'polypeptide(L)'
;MTTFAGAGRAFTRRRFLAGSMLAGGLMAAGIVGAPLPAAAQNSGVITGKDGWLFPGWESISVLNRAGITANVALLQETKAALAARNVTLMVMVVPMKAPFYKEKLPDGTTVSADVAGQYDFIVDQLRKAGIDTVDLRPALKSVQTGKQTSFYRADYHWTAWASEAAADAVAQAIKAKVGKLAGSPPGDKLGEWVTQRHLGDLAQRFLTPDQQKLIGPDLYTVRTPAPAKTSLVDSAPAPVHIIGNSFVQPYLGFPQKLSNALDRPVSLTWNPGNVGPWATFLQYVSSPDFAKSPPQVLLWQFNEGPFHSGPQATDQWDVPSIMPPQTWRDRMLATVRR
;
A
#
# COMPACT_ATOMS: atom_id res chain seq x y z
N MET A 1 -54.22 -66.19 -33.49
CA MET A 1 -53.40 -66.37 -32.27
C MET A 1 -52.59 -65.09 -32.09
N THR A 2 -53.10 -64.16 -31.28
CA THR A 2 -52.57 -63.79 -29.93
C THR A 2 -51.16 -63.18 -30.00
N THR A 3 -50.80 -62.00 -29.49
CA THR A 3 -51.47 -60.93 -28.74
C THR A 3 -50.48 -59.78 -28.50
N PHE A 4 -51.04 -58.59 -28.27
CA PHE A 4 -50.62 -57.47 -27.41
C PHE A 4 -49.46 -56.51 -27.74
N ALA A 5 -49.83 -55.25 -27.47
CA ALA A 5 -49.20 -53.97 -27.67
C ALA A 5 -48.07 -53.63 -26.68
N GLY A 6 -47.19 -52.73 -27.13
CA GLY A 6 -46.37 -51.87 -26.28
C GLY A 6 -46.26 -50.49 -26.94
N ALA A 7 -46.83 -49.47 -26.31
CA ALA A 7 -46.82 -48.08 -26.75
C ALA A 7 -45.58 -47.34 -26.18
N GLY A 8 -45.07 -46.35 -26.90
CA GLY A 8 -44.09 -45.42 -26.35
C GLY A 8 -43.44 -44.51 -27.39
N ARG A 9 -43.77 -43.23 -27.33
CA ARG A 9 -43.64 -42.22 -28.39
C ARG A 9 -42.22 -41.73 -28.69
N ALA A 10 -42.04 -41.33 -29.96
CA ALA A 10 -40.89 -40.65 -30.53
C ALA A 10 -40.64 -39.25 -29.92
N PHE A 11 -39.35 -38.91 -29.72
CA PHE A 11 -38.87 -37.57 -29.39
C PHE A 11 -38.50 -36.81 -30.67
N THR A 12 -39.16 -35.68 -30.91
CA THR A 12 -38.85 -34.73 -31.98
C THR A 12 -38.16 -33.49 -31.43
N ARG A 13 -37.18 -33.00 -32.21
CA ARG A 13 -36.30 -31.84 -31.96
C ARG A 13 -37.04 -30.53 -31.67
N ARG A 14 -36.47 -29.70 -30.80
CA ARG A 14 -36.52 -28.23 -30.90
C ARG A 14 -35.16 -27.61 -30.57
N ARG A 15 -34.66 -26.78 -31.48
CA ARG A 15 -33.58 -25.79 -31.29
C ARG A 15 -34.11 -24.66 -30.40
N PHE A 16 -33.27 -23.99 -29.61
CA PHE A 16 -33.13 -22.53 -29.58
C PHE A 16 -31.99 -22.05 -28.64
N LEU A 17 -31.20 -21.11 -29.18
CA LEU A 17 -30.56 -19.92 -28.60
C LEU A 17 -29.44 -20.03 -27.53
N ALA A 18 -28.23 -19.72 -28.02
CA ALA A 18 -27.30 -18.67 -27.55
C ALA A 18 -27.34 -18.28 -26.05
N GLY A 19 -26.27 -18.67 -25.33
CA GLY A 19 -25.92 -18.15 -24.01
C GLY A 19 -24.80 -17.11 -24.12
N SER A 20 -25.12 -15.89 -23.71
CA SER A 20 -24.34 -14.66 -23.79
C SER A 20 -23.19 -14.61 -22.77
N MET A 21 -22.04 -14.10 -23.20
CA MET A 21 -20.97 -13.63 -22.32
C MET A 21 -21.44 -12.40 -21.53
N LEU A 22 -21.35 -12.43 -20.19
CA LEU A 22 -21.40 -11.22 -19.38
C LEU A 22 -19.98 -10.71 -19.12
N ALA A 23 -19.64 -9.63 -19.82
CA ALA A 23 -18.58 -8.71 -19.42
C ALA A 23 -19.06 -7.94 -18.17
N GLY A 24 -18.37 -8.10 -17.05
CA GLY A 24 -18.61 -7.34 -15.83
C GLY A 24 -18.07 -5.92 -15.97
N GLY A 25 -18.97 -4.96 -16.17
CA GLY A 25 -18.65 -3.52 -16.12
C GLY A 25 -18.39 -3.07 -14.69
N LEU A 26 -17.27 -2.37 -14.48
CA LEU A 26 -16.99 -1.60 -13.27
C LEU A 26 -17.93 -0.38 -13.22
N MET A 27 -19.01 -0.49 -12.44
CA MET A 27 -19.80 0.66 -12.03
C MET A 27 -19.14 1.31 -10.82
N ALA A 28 -18.66 2.54 -11.00
CA ALA A 28 -18.24 3.41 -9.91
C ALA A 28 -19.49 3.85 -9.10
N ALA A 29 -19.72 3.21 -7.96
CA ALA A 29 -20.71 3.66 -6.99
C ALA A 29 -20.03 4.55 -5.96
N GLY A 30 -20.35 5.85 -5.99
CA GLY A 30 -19.97 6.79 -4.94
C GLY A 30 -20.68 6.42 -3.63
N ILE A 31 -19.91 6.08 -2.61
CA ILE A 31 -20.42 5.90 -1.25
C ILE A 31 -20.27 7.23 -0.52
N VAL A 32 -21.40 7.89 -0.27
CA VAL A 32 -21.48 9.02 0.66
C VAL A 32 -21.38 8.43 2.07
N GLY A 33 -20.24 8.65 2.74
CA GLY A 33 -20.03 8.22 4.12
C GLY A 33 -20.79 9.09 5.12
N ALA A 34 -21.53 8.47 6.04
CA ALA A 34 -22.16 9.15 7.17
C ALA A 34 -21.10 9.59 8.21
N PRO A 35 -21.30 10.71 8.92
CA PRO A 35 -20.32 11.22 9.88
C PRO A 35 -20.34 10.40 11.18
N LEU A 36 -19.17 10.01 11.65
CA LEU A 36 -18.95 9.40 12.98
C LEU A 36 -18.73 10.49 14.05
N PRO A 37 -19.11 10.26 15.32
CA PRO A 37 -19.01 11.27 16.37
C PRO A 37 -17.56 11.50 16.80
N ALA A 38 -17.22 12.78 17.00
CA ALA A 38 -15.90 13.28 17.33
C ALA A 38 -15.51 13.03 18.79
N ALA A 39 -14.35 12.41 19.01
CA ALA A 39 -13.60 12.48 20.26
C ALA A 39 -12.29 13.28 20.02
N ALA A 40 -11.98 14.18 20.94
CA ALA A 40 -11.12 15.34 20.71
C ALA A 40 -9.60 15.05 20.65
N GLN A 41 -9.02 15.22 19.45
CA GLN A 41 -7.99 16.24 19.15
C GLN A 41 -8.35 16.82 17.77
N ASN A 42 -9.13 17.91 17.76
CA ASN A 42 -9.82 18.39 16.57
C ASN A 42 -8.92 19.21 15.63
N SER A 43 -8.22 18.52 14.75
CA SER A 43 -8.38 18.67 13.30
C SER A 43 -7.65 17.50 12.66
N GLY A 44 -8.34 16.66 11.88
CA GLY A 44 -7.69 15.53 11.16
C GLY A 44 -6.63 15.98 10.15
N VAL A 45 -6.37 17.28 10.04
CA VAL A 45 -5.42 17.92 9.14
C VAL A 45 -4.78 19.13 9.83
N ILE A 46 -3.49 19.35 9.62
CA ILE A 46 -2.77 20.57 9.96
C ILE A 46 -2.68 21.43 8.70
N THR A 47 -3.22 22.66 8.76
CA THR A 47 -3.19 23.61 7.65
C THR A 47 -1.89 24.42 7.66
N GLY A 48 -1.00 24.12 6.73
CA GLY A 48 0.27 24.82 6.54
C GLY A 48 0.20 26.00 5.57
N LYS A 49 1.38 26.48 5.19
CA LYS A 49 1.58 27.62 4.28
C LYS A 49 1.34 27.22 2.82
N ASP A 50 0.98 28.19 1.99
CA ASP A 50 0.79 28.03 0.53
C ASP A 50 -0.21 26.91 0.16
N GLY A 51 -1.15 26.61 1.07
CA GLY A 51 -2.13 25.53 0.92
C GLY A 51 -1.55 24.12 1.06
N TRP A 52 -0.38 23.97 1.68
CA TRP A 52 0.09 22.67 2.15
C TRP A 52 -0.78 22.17 3.30
N LEU A 53 -1.14 20.89 3.26
CA LEU A 53 -1.86 20.20 4.32
C LEU A 53 -1.03 19.04 4.85
N PHE A 54 -1.10 18.77 6.14
CA PHE A 54 -0.41 17.63 6.77
C PHE A 54 -1.40 16.76 7.55
N PRO A 55 -1.18 15.44 7.62
CA PRO A 55 -2.03 14.55 8.40
C PRO A 55 -1.99 14.92 9.88
N GLY A 56 -3.15 15.20 10.48
CA GLY A 56 -3.23 15.58 11.91
C GLY A 56 -2.95 14.42 12.87
N TRP A 57 -3.03 13.19 12.39
CA TRP A 57 -2.77 11.97 13.18
C TRP A 57 -1.28 11.61 13.27
N GLU A 58 -0.41 12.23 12.46
CA GLU A 58 1.04 12.03 12.60
C GLU A 58 1.62 13.06 13.57
N SER A 59 1.93 12.61 14.79
CA SER A 59 2.47 13.47 15.85
C SER A 59 3.77 14.17 15.42
N ILE A 60 3.81 15.50 15.54
CA ILE A 60 5.01 16.30 15.29
C ILE A 60 5.80 16.63 16.57
N SER A 61 5.28 16.25 17.73
CA SER A 61 5.83 16.61 19.06
C SER A 61 6.20 15.42 19.94
N VAL A 62 5.64 14.24 19.68
CA VAL A 62 5.81 13.04 20.52
C VAL A 62 6.31 11.87 19.70
N LEU A 63 7.44 11.32 20.11
CA LEU A 63 7.99 10.07 19.58
C LEU A 63 7.66 8.90 20.50
N ASN A 64 6.90 7.91 20.00
CA ASN A 64 6.62 6.69 20.75
C ASN A 64 7.70 5.61 20.50
N ARG A 65 8.85 5.74 21.18
CA ARG A 65 9.96 4.77 21.05
C ARG A 65 9.55 3.34 21.44
N ALA A 66 8.75 3.20 22.49
CA ALA A 66 8.32 1.89 22.98
C ALA A 66 7.45 1.14 21.96
N GLY A 67 6.50 1.83 21.33
CA GLY A 67 5.67 1.27 20.25
C GLY A 67 6.47 0.87 19.02
N ILE A 68 7.44 1.72 18.60
CA ILE A 68 8.36 1.40 17.50
C ILE A 68 9.15 0.11 17.82
N THR A 69 9.78 0.05 19.00
CA THR A 69 10.56 -1.13 19.42
C THR A 69 9.70 -2.39 19.48
N ALA A 70 8.48 -2.30 20.02
CA ALA A 70 7.54 -3.42 20.09
C ALA A 70 7.15 -3.93 18.69
N ASN A 71 6.91 -3.02 17.74
CA ASN A 71 6.56 -3.39 16.37
C ASN A 71 7.76 -3.98 15.61
N VAL A 72 8.98 -3.49 15.84
CA VAL A 72 10.19 -4.11 15.29
C VAL A 72 10.39 -5.54 15.80
N ALA A 73 10.07 -5.82 17.07
CA ALA A 73 10.11 -7.19 17.60
C ALA A 73 9.12 -8.11 16.86
N LEU A 74 7.89 -7.65 16.60
CA LEU A 74 6.91 -8.39 15.79
C LEU A 74 7.43 -8.66 14.37
N LEU A 75 8.04 -7.64 13.73
CA LEU A 75 8.63 -7.78 12.39
C LEU A 75 9.81 -8.77 12.38
N GLN A 76 10.60 -8.80 13.45
CA GLN A 76 11.71 -9.74 13.59
C GLN A 76 11.22 -11.19 13.71
N GLU A 77 10.17 -11.43 14.50
CA GLU A 77 9.49 -12.73 14.59
C GLU A 77 8.94 -13.16 13.22
N THR A 78 8.27 -12.24 12.50
CA THR A 78 7.75 -12.49 11.15
C THR A 78 8.85 -12.79 10.15
N LYS A 79 9.97 -12.06 10.19
CA LYS A 79 11.14 -12.35 9.35
C LYS A 79 11.62 -13.78 9.57
N ALA A 80 11.73 -14.22 10.82
CA ALA A 80 12.17 -15.58 11.13
C ALA A 80 11.19 -16.65 10.60
N ALA A 81 9.88 -16.41 10.74
CA ALA A 81 8.85 -17.30 10.21
C ALA A 81 8.88 -17.39 8.67
N LEU A 82 9.01 -16.25 7.98
CA LEU A 82 9.11 -16.18 6.52
C LEU A 82 10.39 -16.83 5.99
N ALA A 83 11.52 -16.64 6.68
CA ALA A 83 12.79 -17.25 6.31
C ALA A 83 12.73 -18.79 6.33
N ALA A 84 11.95 -19.38 7.24
CA ALA A 84 11.72 -20.84 7.26
C ALA A 84 10.99 -21.36 6.00
N ARG A 85 10.36 -20.47 5.22
CA ARG A 85 9.78 -20.76 3.90
C ARG A 85 10.59 -20.19 2.74
N ASN A 86 11.86 -19.84 2.97
CA ASN A 86 12.75 -19.21 1.99
C ASN A 86 12.22 -17.88 1.44
N VAL A 87 11.38 -17.17 2.21
CA VAL A 87 10.88 -15.84 1.86
C VAL A 87 11.72 -14.79 2.59
N THR A 88 12.33 -13.87 1.83
CA THR A 88 13.06 -12.73 2.39
C THR A 88 12.07 -11.62 2.73
N LEU A 89 12.05 -11.16 3.99
CA LEU A 89 11.31 -9.97 4.39
C LEU A 89 12.16 -8.71 4.21
N MET A 90 11.64 -7.74 3.48
CA MET A 90 12.15 -6.38 3.43
C MET A 90 11.06 -5.41 3.91
N VAL A 91 11.43 -4.47 4.78
CA VAL A 91 10.50 -3.44 5.29
C VAL A 91 10.83 -2.10 4.64
N MET A 92 9.81 -1.45 4.08
CA MET A 92 9.91 -0.13 3.50
C MET A 92 9.14 0.87 4.36
N VAL A 93 9.78 1.96 4.77
CA VAL A 93 9.13 3.01 5.58
C VAL A 93 9.08 4.30 4.78
N VAL A 94 7.86 4.78 4.50
CA VAL A 94 7.63 6.06 3.85
C VAL A 94 7.82 7.18 4.89
N PRO A 95 8.73 8.15 4.66
CA PRO A 95 8.96 9.25 5.60
C PRO A 95 7.69 10.08 5.86
N MET A 96 7.61 10.68 7.04
CA MET A 96 6.56 11.64 7.40
C MET A 96 6.68 12.90 6.56
N LYS A 97 5.52 13.40 6.13
CA LYS A 97 5.43 14.62 5.31
C LYS A 97 5.86 15.87 6.09
N ALA A 98 5.51 15.96 7.37
CA ALA A 98 5.75 17.16 8.18
C ALA A 98 7.25 17.46 8.43
N PRO A 99 8.08 16.50 8.88
CA PRO A 99 9.53 16.73 8.96
C PRO A 99 10.18 16.98 7.58
N PHE A 100 9.65 16.35 6.53
CA PHE A 100 10.18 16.47 5.17
C PHE A 100 9.94 17.85 4.54
N TYR A 101 8.79 18.48 4.86
CA TYR A 101 8.38 19.82 4.41
C TYR A 101 8.18 20.79 5.58
N LYS A 102 9.14 20.80 6.53
CA LYS A 102 9.03 21.59 7.77
C LYS A 102 8.82 23.09 7.51
N GLU A 103 9.38 23.61 6.42
CA GLU A 103 9.26 25.01 6.01
C GLU A 103 7.85 25.38 5.53
N LYS A 104 7.01 24.38 5.24
CA LYS A 104 5.61 24.54 4.83
C LYS A 104 4.62 24.39 5.99
N LEU A 105 5.08 24.05 7.19
CA LEU A 105 4.26 24.07 8.40
C LEU A 105 3.81 25.50 8.75
N PRO A 106 2.71 25.66 9.51
CA PRO A 106 2.26 26.98 9.96
C PRO A 106 3.34 27.69 10.79
N ASP A 107 3.37 29.02 10.73
CA ASP A 107 4.35 29.79 11.49
C ASP A 107 4.21 29.55 13.01
N GLY A 108 5.33 29.50 13.71
CA GLY A 108 5.38 29.10 15.13
C GLY A 108 5.27 27.59 15.39
N THR A 109 4.96 26.78 14.38
CA THR A 109 4.95 25.31 14.51
C THR A 109 6.37 24.75 14.39
N THR A 110 6.78 23.92 15.35
CA THR A 110 8.10 23.27 15.35
C THR A 110 7.93 21.76 15.45
N VAL A 111 8.60 21.02 14.56
CA VAL A 111 8.79 19.56 14.73
C VAL A 111 9.80 19.36 15.86
N SER A 112 9.41 18.62 16.90
CA SER A 112 10.31 18.33 18.03
C SER A 112 11.58 17.61 17.57
N ALA A 113 12.68 17.78 18.31
CA ALA A 113 13.94 17.11 18.02
C ALA A 113 13.79 15.57 18.04
N ASP A 114 12.95 15.04 18.93
CA ASP A 114 12.64 13.61 18.97
C ASP A 114 11.95 13.12 17.69
N VAL A 115 10.90 13.81 17.22
CA VAL A 115 10.21 13.43 15.98
C VAL A 115 11.10 13.63 14.76
N ALA A 116 11.95 14.67 14.75
CA ALA A 116 12.93 14.86 13.67
C ALA A 116 13.92 13.67 13.56
N GLY A 117 14.20 12.98 14.67
CA GLY A 117 15.02 11.77 14.73
C GLY A 117 14.24 10.45 14.61
N GLN A 118 12.92 10.49 14.40
CA GLN A 118 12.06 9.29 14.38
C GLN A 118 12.42 8.34 13.23
N TYR A 119 12.56 8.86 12.01
CA TYR A 119 12.93 8.04 10.85
C TYR A 119 14.26 7.30 11.06
N ASP A 120 15.28 8.01 11.54
CA ASP A 120 16.60 7.43 11.83
C ASP A 120 16.48 6.33 12.88
N PHE A 121 15.72 6.59 13.95
CA PHE A 121 15.45 5.59 14.97
C PHE A 121 14.77 4.33 14.40
N ILE A 122 13.75 4.47 13.56
CA ILE A 122 13.06 3.32 12.93
C ILE A 122 14.02 2.52 12.05
N VAL A 123 14.75 3.19 11.15
CA VAL A 123 15.70 2.55 10.24
C VAL A 123 16.79 1.81 11.02
N ASP A 124 17.31 2.42 12.09
CA ASP A 124 18.33 1.81 12.94
C ASP A 124 17.77 0.59 13.70
N GLN A 125 16.55 0.66 14.23
CA GLN A 125 15.93 -0.48 14.91
C GLN A 125 15.71 -1.65 13.94
N LEU A 126 15.21 -1.39 12.73
CA LEU A 126 15.06 -2.40 11.69
C LEU A 126 16.39 -3.07 11.34
N ARG A 127 17.44 -2.27 11.10
CA ARG A 127 18.79 -2.78 10.79
C ARG A 127 19.38 -3.59 11.94
N LYS A 128 19.23 -3.15 13.20
CA LYS A 128 19.68 -3.88 14.40
C LYS A 128 18.94 -5.21 14.57
N ALA A 129 17.67 -5.28 14.20
CA ALA A 129 16.90 -6.52 14.15
C ALA A 129 17.27 -7.41 12.93
N GLY A 130 18.18 -6.95 12.08
CA GLY A 130 18.61 -7.63 10.86
C GLY A 130 17.55 -7.61 9.75
N ILE A 131 16.55 -6.74 9.83
CA ILE A 131 15.50 -6.61 8.81
C ILE A 131 16.06 -5.72 7.69
N ASP A 132 15.99 -6.21 6.45
CA ASP A 132 16.43 -5.44 5.29
C ASP A 132 15.50 -4.24 5.10
N THR A 133 16.07 -3.04 4.94
CA THR A 133 15.33 -1.79 4.74
C THR A 133 16.16 -0.77 3.95
N VAL A 134 15.49 0.21 3.35
CA VAL A 134 16.09 1.27 2.54
C VAL A 134 15.69 2.63 3.12
N ASP A 135 16.68 3.51 3.32
CA ASP A 135 16.40 4.92 3.61
C ASP A 135 15.88 5.58 2.33
N LEU A 136 14.58 5.92 2.31
CA LEU A 136 13.94 6.49 1.14
C LEU A 136 14.14 8.00 1.01
N ARG A 137 14.63 8.70 2.04
CA ARG A 137 14.74 10.17 2.03
C ARG A 137 15.63 10.68 0.88
N PRO A 138 16.77 10.06 0.53
CA PRO A 138 17.54 10.47 -0.65
C PRO A 138 16.75 10.35 -1.95
N ALA A 139 16.02 9.26 -2.16
CA ALA A 139 15.20 9.04 -3.36
C ALA A 139 14.02 10.03 -3.45
N LEU A 140 13.38 10.33 -2.31
CA LEU A 140 12.34 11.36 -2.27
C LEU A 140 12.93 12.74 -2.53
N LYS A 141 14.11 13.08 -1.97
CA LYS A 141 14.75 14.39 -2.21
C LYS A 141 15.20 14.57 -3.66
N SER A 142 15.62 13.51 -4.35
CA SER A 142 16.12 13.62 -5.72
C SER A 142 15.06 14.07 -6.73
N VAL A 143 13.77 13.93 -6.42
CA VAL A 143 12.69 14.39 -7.31
C VAL A 143 12.29 15.85 -7.07
N GLN A 144 12.84 16.52 -6.06
CA GLN A 144 12.52 17.92 -5.76
C GLN A 144 13.24 18.88 -6.71
N THR A 145 12.85 18.86 -7.99
CA THR A 145 13.43 19.70 -9.04
C THR A 145 12.39 20.66 -9.62
N GLY A 146 12.72 21.95 -9.66
CA GLY A 146 11.81 22.99 -10.15
C GLY A 146 10.48 23.01 -9.36
N LYS A 147 9.39 22.60 -10.01
CA LYS A 147 8.04 22.53 -9.41
C LYS A 147 7.65 21.13 -8.92
N GLN A 148 8.50 20.12 -9.12
CA GLN A 148 8.24 18.77 -8.66
C GLN A 148 8.42 18.68 -7.13
N THR A 149 7.54 17.94 -6.49
CA THR A 149 7.54 17.69 -5.05
C THR A 149 7.50 16.19 -4.78
N SER A 150 7.99 15.78 -3.61
CA SER A 150 7.98 14.39 -3.18
C SER A 150 6.62 13.96 -2.63
N PHE A 151 5.85 14.90 -2.09
CA PHE A 151 4.47 14.73 -1.67
C PHE A 151 3.57 15.72 -2.39
N TYR A 152 2.33 15.33 -2.62
CA TYR A 152 1.30 16.27 -3.04
C TYR A 152 1.06 17.30 -1.94
N ARG A 153 0.64 18.50 -2.33
CA ARG A 153 0.56 19.65 -1.43
C ARG A 153 -0.60 19.48 -0.43
N ALA A 154 -1.79 19.18 -0.95
CA ALA A 154 -3.04 19.06 -0.18
C ALA A 154 -3.54 17.61 -0.01
N ASP A 155 -2.64 16.64 -0.19
CA ASP A 155 -2.89 15.20 -0.09
C ASP A 155 -1.81 14.53 0.77
N TYR A 156 -2.14 13.41 1.41
CA TYR A 156 -1.27 12.69 2.31
C TYR A 156 -0.14 11.93 1.59
N HIS A 157 -0.36 11.53 0.34
CA HIS A 157 0.50 10.62 -0.38
C HIS A 157 1.73 11.29 -1.00
N TRP A 158 2.73 10.47 -1.29
CA TRP A 158 3.82 10.86 -2.17
C TRP A 158 3.32 11.15 -3.59
N THR A 159 4.11 11.87 -4.38
CA THR A 159 3.86 11.99 -5.82
C THR A 159 4.30 10.72 -6.56
N ALA A 160 3.80 10.51 -7.78
CA ALA A 160 4.26 9.38 -8.59
C ALA A 160 5.78 9.44 -8.88
N TRP A 161 6.37 10.64 -8.97
CA TRP A 161 7.82 10.77 -9.12
C TRP A 161 8.58 10.21 -7.91
N ALA A 162 8.19 10.60 -6.68
CA ALA A 162 8.81 10.10 -5.47
C ALA A 162 8.59 8.60 -5.27
N SER A 163 7.38 8.14 -5.57
CA SER A 163 7.01 6.73 -5.63
C SER A 163 7.91 5.93 -6.59
N GLU A 164 8.12 6.43 -7.81
CA GLU A 164 8.99 5.78 -8.79
C GLU A 164 10.46 5.78 -8.35
N ALA A 165 10.96 6.88 -7.78
CA ALA A 165 12.33 6.96 -7.26
C ALA A 165 12.55 6.02 -6.06
N ALA A 166 11.56 5.89 -5.16
CA ALA A 166 11.58 4.93 -4.07
C ALA A 166 11.59 3.49 -4.59
N ALA A 167 10.80 3.19 -5.62
CA ALA A 167 10.78 1.87 -6.25
C ALA A 167 12.13 1.51 -6.89
N ASP A 168 12.84 2.45 -7.52
CA ASP A 168 14.19 2.23 -8.05
C ASP A 168 15.19 1.90 -6.93
N ALA A 169 15.16 2.64 -5.81
CA ALA A 169 16.02 2.39 -4.66
C ALA A 169 15.75 1.01 -4.03
N VAL A 170 14.48 0.64 -3.89
CA VAL A 170 14.07 -0.68 -3.40
C VAL A 170 14.47 -1.79 -4.38
N ALA A 171 14.33 -1.59 -5.68
CA ALA A 171 14.74 -2.56 -6.70
C ALA A 171 16.24 -2.86 -6.60
N GLN A 172 17.07 -1.84 -6.40
CA GLN A 172 18.51 -2.00 -6.20
C GLN A 172 18.81 -2.82 -4.94
N ALA A 173 18.14 -2.53 -3.82
CA ALA A 173 18.31 -3.27 -2.57
C ALA A 173 17.88 -4.74 -2.73
N ILE A 174 16.76 -5.01 -3.41
CA ILE A 174 16.30 -6.37 -3.70
C ILE A 174 17.33 -7.12 -4.54
N LYS A 175 17.80 -6.54 -5.65
CA LYS A 175 18.81 -7.17 -6.52
C LYS A 175 20.10 -7.48 -5.76
N ALA A 176 20.57 -6.56 -4.91
CA ALA A 176 21.74 -6.79 -4.07
C ALA A 176 21.52 -7.92 -3.04
N LYS A 177 20.31 -8.05 -2.50
CA LYS A 177 19.98 -9.04 -1.47
C LYS A 177 19.83 -10.46 -2.01
N VAL A 178 19.05 -10.64 -3.09
CA VAL A 178 18.69 -11.98 -3.60
C VAL A 178 19.50 -12.42 -4.81
N GLY A 179 20.25 -11.50 -5.44
CA GLY A 179 21.08 -11.76 -6.62
C GLY A 179 20.26 -12.02 -7.88
N LYS A 180 19.55 -13.15 -7.95
CA LYS A 180 18.73 -13.57 -9.09
C LYS A 180 17.29 -13.85 -8.67
N LEU A 181 16.37 -13.05 -9.19
CA LEU A 181 14.93 -13.31 -9.10
C LEU A 181 14.52 -14.42 -10.07
N ALA A 182 13.67 -15.31 -9.60
CA ALA A 182 12.99 -16.35 -10.34
C ALA A 182 11.97 -15.75 -11.32
N GLY A 183 11.37 -16.61 -12.13
CA GLY A 183 10.52 -16.19 -13.24
C GLY A 183 11.30 -15.59 -14.40
N SER A 184 10.56 -15.25 -15.44
CA SER A 184 11.10 -14.72 -16.69
C SER A 184 10.76 -13.24 -16.84
N PRO A 185 11.61 -12.47 -17.53
CA PRO A 185 11.26 -11.12 -17.96
C PRO A 185 10.11 -11.15 -18.99
N PRO A 186 9.47 -10.01 -19.28
CA PRO A 186 9.79 -8.69 -18.74
C PRO A 186 9.00 -8.35 -17.47
N GLY A 187 9.47 -7.32 -16.76
CA GLY A 187 8.64 -6.56 -15.84
C GLY A 187 7.57 -5.72 -16.57
N ASP A 188 6.83 -4.90 -15.82
CA ASP A 188 5.82 -4.04 -16.42
C ASP A 188 6.43 -2.97 -17.34
N LYS A 189 5.71 -2.66 -18.42
CA LYS A 189 5.98 -1.48 -19.24
C LYS A 189 5.30 -0.28 -18.59
N LEU A 190 6.05 0.80 -18.41
CA LEU A 190 5.51 2.05 -17.89
C LEU A 190 4.78 2.80 -19.00
N GLY A 191 3.61 3.35 -18.67
CA GLY A 191 2.86 4.21 -19.58
C GLY A 191 3.50 5.60 -19.75
N GLU A 192 2.84 6.44 -20.52
CA GLU A 192 3.24 7.84 -20.68
C GLU A 192 2.85 8.66 -19.45
N TRP A 193 3.58 9.74 -19.20
CA TRP A 193 3.20 10.70 -18.17
C TRP A 193 2.00 11.53 -18.61
N VAL A 194 1.00 11.63 -17.75
CA VAL A 194 -0.15 12.51 -17.92
C VAL A 194 -0.36 13.34 -16.67
N THR A 195 -0.78 14.60 -16.85
CA THR A 195 -1.08 15.51 -15.74
C THR A 195 -2.57 15.73 -15.64
N GLN A 196 -3.11 15.55 -14.44
CA GLN A 196 -4.53 15.70 -14.12
C GLN A 196 -4.69 16.66 -12.93
N ARG A 197 -5.84 17.30 -12.82
CA ARG A 197 -6.17 18.17 -11.68
C ARG A 197 -7.10 17.40 -10.74
N HIS A 198 -6.65 17.18 -9.51
CA HIS A 198 -7.48 16.54 -8.48
C HIS A 198 -7.38 17.32 -7.17
N LEU A 199 -8.47 17.38 -6.43
CA LEU A 199 -8.42 17.85 -5.05
C LEU A 199 -7.74 16.78 -4.20
N GLY A 200 -6.79 17.15 -3.35
CA GLY A 200 -6.05 16.19 -2.53
C GLY A 200 -6.91 15.55 -1.43
N ASP A 201 -6.54 14.35 -0.98
CA ASP A 201 -7.37 13.58 -0.04
C ASP A 201 -7.51 14.25 1.34
N LEU A 202 -6.48 14.94 1.84
CA LEU A 202 -6.55 15.74 3.06
C LEU A 202 -7.54 16.90 2.88
N ALA A 203 -7.52 17.57 1.72
CA ALA A 203 -8.47 18.62 1.41
C ALA A 203 -9.90 18.09 1.27
N GLN A 204 -10.09 17.00 0.51
CA GLN A 204 -11.40 16.39 0.29
C GLN A 204 -12.07 15.95 1.60
N ARG A 205 -11.29 15.37 2.52
CA ARG A 205 -11.83 14.77 3.75
C ARG A 205 -12.01 15.77 4.88
N PHE A 206 -11.11 16.74 5.03
CA PHE A 206 -11.04 17.54 6.26
C PHE A 206 -11.34 19.02 6.08
N LEU A 207 -11.43 19.53 4.85
CA LEU A 207 -11.79 20.93 4.59
C LEU A 207 -13.26 21.09 4.22
N THR A 208 -13.86 22.22 4.59
CA THR A 208 -15.22 22.61 4.16
C THR A 208 -15.25 22.93 2.66
N PRO A 209 -16.42 22.91 2.00
CA PRO A 209 -16.53 23.24 0.57
C PRO A 209 -15.90 24.60 0.19
N ASP A 210 -16.05 25.63 1.02
CA ASP A 210 -15.45 26.95 0.78
C ASP A 210 -13.92 26.91 0.89
N GLN A 211 -13.39 26.17 1.87
CA GLN A 211 -11.95 25.95 2.01
C GLN A 211 -11.38 25.14 0.85
N GLN A 212 -12.11 24.12 0.37
CA GLN A 212 -11.73 23.33 -0.81
C GLN A 212 -11.69 24.19 -2.08
N LYS A 213 -12.64 25.12 -2.24
CA LYS A 213 -12.65 26.08 -3.34
C LYS A 213 -11.46 27.04 -3.27
N LEU A 214 -11.09 27.48 -2.06
CA LEU A 214 -9.97 28.40 -1.83
C LEU A 214 -8.61 27.72 -2.07
N ILE A 215 -8.40 26.51 -1.55
CA ILE A 215 -7.12 25.80 -1.65
C ILE A 215 -6.83 25.28 -3.06
N GLY A 216 -7.89 24.97 -3.81
CA GLY A 216 -7.83 24.48 -5.18
C GLY A 216 -7.20 23.08 -5.34
N PRO A 217 -7.30 22.49 -6.54
CA PRO A 217 -6.74 21.18 -6.83
C PRO A 217 -5.21 21.21 -7.00
N ASP A 218 -4.58 20.07 -6.73
CA ASP A 218 -3.19 19.80 -7.06
C ASP A 218 -3.05 19.24 -8.48
N LEU A 219 -1.82 19.29 -9.02
CA LEU A 219 -1.45 18.66 -10.27
C LEU A 219 -0.88 17.26 -10.02
N TYR A 220 -1.63 16.25 -10.43
CA TYR A 220 -1.25 14.85 -10.35
C TYR A 220 -0.62 14.45 -11.67
N THR A 221 0.70 14.32 -11.67
CA THR A 221 1.41 13.73 -12.82
C THR A 221 1.63 12.26 -12.52
N VAL A 222 0.94 11.41 -13.27
CA VAL A 222 0.89 9.95 -13.09
C VAL A 222 1.14 9.26 -14.42
N ARG A 223 1.47 7.98 -14.40
CA ARG A 223 1.57 7.16 -15.60
C ARG A 223 0.17 6.79 -16.08
N THR A 224 -0.03 6.75 -17.40
CA THR A 224 -1.21 6.08 -17.95
C THR A 224 -1.18 4.60 -17.56
N PRO A 225 -2.31 4.01 -17.14
CA PRO A 225 -2.38 2.58 -16.90
C PRO A 225 -2.01 1.81 -18.16
N ALA A 226 -1.25 0.72 -18.01
CA ALA A 226 -1.09 -0.21 -19.11
C ALA A 226 -2.46 -0.75 -19.55
N PRO A 227 -2.68 -1.05 -20.84
CA PRO A 227 -3.89 -1.71 -21.29
C PRO A 227 -4.14 -2.98 -20.49
N ALA A 228 -5.39 -3.21 -20.06
CA ALA A 228 -5.74 -4.41 -19.33
C ALA A 228 -5.28 -5.65 -20.12
N LYS A 229 -4.54 -6.57 -19.46
CA LYS A 229 -4.12 -7.82 -20.08
C LYS A 229 -5.39 -8.61 -20.46
N THR A 230 -5.68 -8.72 -21.74
CA THR A 230 -6.88 -9.41 -22.30
C THR A 230 -6.82 -10.93 -22.21
N SER A 231 -5.83 -11.50 -21.54
CA SER A 231 -5.60 -12.94 -21.51
C SER A 231 -5.62 -13.46 -20.08
N LEU A 232 -6.52 -14.41 -19.82
CA LEU A 232 -6.61 -15.26 -18.61
C LEU A 232 -5.45 -16.28 -18.55
N VAL A 233 -4.26 -15.91 -19.03
CA VAL A 233 -3.10 -16.79 -18.99
C VAL A 233 -2.63 -16.82 -17.55
N ASP A 234 -2.54 -18.04 -16.98
CA ASP A 234 -1.92 -18.34 -15.69
C ASP A 234 -0.63 -17.55 -15.56
N SER A 235 -0.72 -16.39 -14.91
CA SER A 235 0.43 -15.51 -14.76
C SER A 235 1.36 -16.20 -13.79
N ALA A 236 2.57 -16.53 -14.25
CA ALA A 236 3.57 -17.16 -13.42
C ALA A 236 3.71 -16.38 -12.08
N PRO A 237 3.86 -17.08 -10.94
CA PRO A 237 3.93 -16.42 -9.64
C PRO A 237 4.99 -15.33 -9.62
N ALA A 238 4.62 -14.14 -9.12
CA ALA A 238 5.54 -13.02 -9.01
C ALA A 238 6.63 -13.33 -7.97
N PRO A 239 7.93 -13.21 -8.30
CA PRO A 239 9.01 -13.47 -7.33
C PRO A 239 9.05 -12.42 -6.20
N VAL A 240 8.38 -11.28 -6.37
CA VAL A 240 8.25 -10.23 -5.36
C VAL A 240 6.77 -9.92 -5.13
N HIS A 241 6.38 -9.85 -3.86
CA HIS A 241 5.05 -9.39 -3.45
C HIS A 241 5.16 -8.16 -2.56
N ILE A 242 4.32 -7.17 -2.80
CA ILE A 242 4.19 -5.97 -1.97
C ILE A 242 2.97 -6.12 -1.06
N ILE A 243 3.17 -5.90 0.23
CA ILE A 243 2.09 -5.65 1.18
C ILE A 243 2.18 -4.18 1.59
N GLY A 244 1.10 -3.42 1.49
CA GLY A 244 1.13 -2.01 1.91
C GLY A 244 -0.24 -1.39 2.02
N ASN A 245 -0.26 -0.06 2.05
CA ASN A 245 -1.49 0.71 2.07
C ASN A 245 -1.65 1.58 0.81
N SER A 246 -2.49 2.62 0.88
CA SER A 246 -2.76 3.54 -0.24
C SER A 246 -1.52 4.22 -0.83
N PHE A 247 -0.37 4.26 -0.14
CA PHE A 247 0.89 4.74 -0.73
C PHE A 247 1.37 3.87 -1.89
N VAL A 248 1.14 2.56 -1.84
CA VAL A 248 1.54 1.62 -2.91
C VAL A 248 0.39 1.32 -3.88
N GLN A 249 -0.68 2.11 -3.86
CA GLN A 249 -1.79 1.90 -4.79
C GLN A 249 -1.32 2.03 -6.26
N PRO A 250 -1.86 1.22 -7.20
CA PRO A 250 -1.39 1.20 -8.58
C PRO A 250 -1.39 2.56 -9.29
N TYR A 251 -2.30 3.47 -8.91
CA TYR A 251 -2.38 4.82 -9.48
C TYR A 251 -1.11 5.67 -9.22
N LEU A 252 -0.41 5.44 -8.10
CA LEU A 252 0.81 6.16 -7.75
C LEU A 252 2.07 5.51 -8.34
N GLY A 253 1.95 4.38 -9.04
CA GLY A 253 3.00 3.81 -9.87
C GLY A 253 4.08 2.99 -9.16
N PHE A 254 4.11 2.92 -7.82
CA PHE A 254 5.16 2.20 -7.09
C PHE A 254 5.29 0.72 -7.53
N PRO A 255 4.20 -0.09 -7.56
CA PRO A 255 4.31 -1.50 -7.93
C PRO A 255 4.80 -1.71 -9.36
N GLN A 256 4.30 -0.93 -10.32
CA GLN A 256 4.65 -1.05 -11.73
C GLN A 256 6.09 -0.62 -11.97
N LYS A 257 6.55 0.43 -11.30
CA LYS A 257 7.95 0.85 -11.35
C LYS A 257 8.88 -0.18 -10.73
N LEU A 258 8.50 -0.78 -9.60
CA LEU A 258 9.29 -1.86 -9.00
C LEU A 258 9.38 -3.05 -9.95
N SER A 259 8.26 -3.46 -10.55
CA SER A 259 8.17 -4.50 -11.58
C SER A 259 9.08 -4.20 -12.77
N ASN A 260 8.98 -2.99 -13.32
CA ASN A 260 9.81 -2.49 -14.41
C ASN A 260 11.32 -2.54 -14.06
N ALA A 261 11.70 -1.99 -12.90
CA ALA A 261 13.08 -1.90 -12.47
C ALA A 261 13.69 -3.27 -12.16
N LEU A 262 12.91 -4.21 -11.62
CA LEU A 262 13.33 -5.59 -11.38
C LEU A 262 13.37 -6.45 -12.64
N ASP A 263 12.75 -5.98 -13.72
CA ASP A 263 12.49 -6.75 -14.94
C ASP A 263 11.77 -8.09 -14.62
N ARG A 264 10.86 -8.05 -13.64
CA ARG A 264 10.11 -9.21 -13.16
C ARG A 264 8.70 -8.81 -12.70
N PRO A 265 7.71 -9.71 -12.78
CA PRO A 265 6.39 -9.46 -12.21
C PRO A 265 6.48 -9.13 -10.72
N VAL A 266 5.69 -8.15 -10.29
CA VAL A 266 5.48 -7.81 -8.89
C VAL A 266 3.98 -7.91 -8.61
N SER A 267 3.62 -8.63 -7.56
CA SER A 267 2.23 -8.73 -7.10
C SER A 267 1.99 -7.84 -5.89
N LEU A 268 0.72 -7.54 -5.58
CA LEU A 268 0.36 -6.52 -4.60
C LEU A 268 -0.89 -6.94 -3.81
N THR A 269 -0.80 -6.82 -2.48
CA THR A 269 -1.94 -6.76 -1.56
C THR A 269 -1.89 -5.43 -0.83
N TRP A 270 -2.94 -4.63 -0.94
CA TRP A 270 -3.00 -3.34 -0.25
C TRP A 270 -4.42 -2.99 0.18
N ASN A 271 -4.52 -2.13 1.19
CA ASN A 271 -5.78 -1.57 1.68
C ASN A 271 -5.65 -0.05 1.95
N PRO A 272 -6.75 0.69 2.12
CA PRO A 272 -6.70 2.07 2.61
C PRO A 272 -5.94 2.21 3.94
N GLY A 273 -5.37 3.39 4.21
CA GLY A 273 -4.44 3.60 5.34
C GLY A 273 -4.99 3.37 6.75
N ASN A 274 -6.32 3.31 6.92
CA ASN A 274 -6.99 2.99 8.17
C ASN A 274 -7.13 1.47 8.41
N VAL A 275 -6.89 0.63 7.39
CA VAL A 275 -6.73 -0.81 7.57
C VAL A 275 -5.27 -1.08 7.94
N GLY A 276 -5.05 -1.49 9.18
CA GLY A 276 -3.70 -1.64 9.74
C GLY A 276 -2.79 -2.56 8.92
N PRO A 277 -1.46 -2.28 8.86
CA PRO A 277 -0.51 -3.09 8.08
C PRO A 277 -0.50 -4.55 8.55
N TRP A 278 -0.78 -4.78 9.83
CA TRP A 278 -0.88 -6.09 10.47
C TRP A 278 -2.02 -6.95 9.90
N ALA A 279 -3.19 -6.36 9.68
CA ALA A 279 -4.35 -7.04 9.10
C ALA A 279 -4.13 -7.31 7.60
N THR A 280 -3.59 -6.33 6.87
CA THR A 280 -3.24 -6.47 5.45
C THR A 280 -2.18 -7.56 5.23
N PHE A 281 -1.22 -7.69 6.14
CA PHE A 281 -0.28 -8.81 6.13
C PHE A 281 -0.98 -10.15 6.25
N LEU A 282 -1.85 -10.31 7.27
CA LEU A 282 -2.60 -11.54 7.49
C LEU A 282 -3.51 -11.89 6.33
N GLN A 283 -4.11 -10.90 5.66
CA GLN A 283 -4.91 -11.10 4.46
C GLN A 283 -4.10 -11.81 3.38
N TYR A 284 -2.86 -11.35 3.11
CA TYR A 284 -2.02 -11.96 2.08
C TYR A 284 -1.52 -13.35 2.49
N VAL A 285 -0.91 -13.49 3.68
CA VAL A 285 -0.30 -14.78 4.07
C VAL A 285 -1.33 -15.88 4.34
N SER A 286 -2.61 -15.52 4.53
CA SER A 286 -3.72 -16.48 4.60
C SER A 286 -4.28 -16.86 3.23
N SER A 287 -3.80 -16.25 2.14
CA SER A 287 -4.32 -16.49 0.80
C SER A 287 -3.84 -17.83 0.21
N PRO A 288 -4.62 -18.44 -0.69
CA PRO A 288 -4.17 -19.60 -1.47
C PRO A 288 -2.90 -19.31 -2.30
N ASP A 289 -2.73 -18.08 -2.78
CA ASP A 289 -1.59 -17.69 -3.60
C ASP A 289 -0.28 -17.78 -2.81
N PHE A 290 -0.25 -17.26 -1.58
CA PHE A 290 0.92 -17.39 -0.70
C PHE A 290 1.17 -18.85 -0.31
N ALA A 291 0.11 -19.62 -0.03
CA ALA A 291 0.25 -21.04 0.33
C ALA A 291 0.85 -21.85 -0.81
N LYS A 292 0.36 -21.66 -2.04
CA LYS A 292 0.75 -22.40 -3.24
C LYS A 292 2.09 -21.94 -3.82
N SER A 293 2.39 -20.65 -3.77
CA SER A 293 3.54 -20.06 -4.45
C SER A 293 4.06 -18.83 -3.70
N PRO A 294 4.72 -19.02 -2.54
CA PRO A 294 5.28 -17.91 -1.78
C PRO A 294 6.35 -17.18 -2.62
N PRO A 295 6.46 -15.84 -2.50
CA PRO A 295 7.42 -15.04 -3.26
C PRO A 295 8.83 -15.24 -2.69
N GLN A 296 9.86 -14.91 -3.46
CA GLN A 296 11.23 -14.86 -2.93
C GLN A 296 11.42 -13.65 -1.99
N VAL A 297 10.75 -12.53 -2.30
CA VAL A 297 10.80 -11.31 -1.48
C VAL A 297 9.40 -10.84 -1.15
N LEU A 298 9.15 -10.62 0.13
CA LEU A 298 7.99 -9.89 0.62
C LEU A 298 8.44 -8.49 1.02
N LEU A 299 8.00 -7.48 0.28
CA LEU A 299 8.20 -6.07 0.60
C LEU A 299 7.01 -5.57 1.40
N TRP A 300 7.22 -5.21 2.67
CA TRP A 300 6.16 -4.74 3.55
C TRP A 300 6.30 -3.24 3.84
N GLN A 301 5.36 -2.46 3.32
CA GLN A 301 5.32 -1.01 3.44
C GLN A 301 4.64 -0.54 4.73
N PHE A 302 5.27 0.43 5.39
CA PHE A 302 4.78 1.19 6.53
C PHE A 302 4.95 2.70 6.27
N ASN A 303 4.22 3.52 7.03
CA ASN A 303 4.44 4.96 7.12
C ASN A 303 5.18 5.27 8.43
N GLU A 304 6.06 6.26 8.42
CA GLU A 304 6.87 6.64 9.59
C GLU A 304 5.99 7.06 10.79
N GLY A 305 4.96 7.89 10.59
CA GLY A 305 4.12 8.40 11.66
C GLY A 305 3.45 7.30 12.48
N PRO A 306 2.61 6.45 11.86
CA PRO A 306 1.92 5.36 12.53
C PRO A 306 2.80 4.10 12.69
N PHE A 307 4.11 4.15 12.45
CA PHE A 307 4.99 2.97 12.58
C PHE A 307 4.92 2.36 13.99
N HIS A 308 4.67 3.18 15.00
CA HIS A 308 4.55 2.78 16.40
C HIS A 308 3.21 2.09 16.74
N SER A 309 2.23 2.12 15.84
CA SER A 309 0.88 1.62 16.07
C SER A 309 0.80 0.11 15.80
N GLY A 310 0.76 -0.68 16.87
CA GLY A 310 0.64 -2.14 16.81
C GLY A 310 -0.74 -2.62 16.32
N PRO A 311 -0.96 -3.94 16.19
CA PRO A 311 -2.24 -4.51 15.74
C PRO A 311 -3.44 -4.14 16.62
N GLN A 312 -3.20 -3.69 17.85
CA GLN A 312 -4.21 -3.31 18.83
C GLN A 312 -4.56 -1.81 18.85
N ALA A 313 -3.94 -0.99 18.00
CA ALA A 313 -4.07 0.47 18.07
C ALA A 313 -5.48 0.94 17.64
N THR A 314 -6.35 1.17 18.62
CA THR A 314 -7.77 1.56 18.42
C THR A 314 -7.96 3.00 17.95
N ASP A 315 -6.96 3.84 18.19
CA ASP A 315 -6.90 5.23 17.75
C ASP A 315 -6.45 5.37 16.30
N GLN A 316 -5.87 4.32 15.72
CA GLN A 316 -5.24 4.37 14.41
C GLN A 316 -5.91 3.48 13.36
N TRP A 317 -6.49 2.34 13.75
CA TRP A 317 -7.04 1.35 12.82
C TRP A 317 -8.56 1.21 12.92
N ASP A 318 -9.19 0.89 11.78
CA ASP A 318 -10.60 0.50 11.74
C ASP A 318 -10.84 -0.79 12.54
N VAL A 319 -12.01 -0.88 13.18
CA VAL A 319 -12.40 -1.99 14.07
C VAL A 319 -12.06 -3.40 13.53
N PRO A 320 -12.34 -3.75 12.25
CA PRO A 320 -12.03 -5.09 11.73
C PRO A 320 -10.52 -5.42 11.65
N SER A 321 -9.66 -4.40 11.69
CA SER A 321 -8.20 -4.55 11.66
C SER A 321 -7.58 -4.75 13.05
N ILE A 322 -8.32 -4.41 14.11
CA ILE A 322 -7.81 -4.38 15.48
C ILE A 322 -7.78 -5.80 16.05
N MET A 323 -6.65 -6.20 16.61
CA MET A 323 -6.53 -7.45 17.37
C MET A 323 -5.40 -7.37 18.41
N PRO A 324 -5.47 -8.17 19.49
CA PRO A 324 -4.36 -8.28 20.43
C PRO A 324 -3.06 -8.71 19.73
N PRO A 325 -1.89 -8.23 20.16
CA PRO A 325 -0.60 -8.62 19.56
C PRO A 325 -0.38 -10.13 19.57
N GLN A 326 -0.78 -10.81 20.64
CA GLN A 326 -0.65 -12.26 20.73
C GLN A 326 -1.53 -12.98 19.69
N THR A 327 -2.78 -12.55 19.52
CA THR A 327 -3.67 -13.08 18.48
C THR A 327 -3.08 -12.88 17.09
N TRP A 328 -2.48 -11.72 16.82
CA TRP A 328 -1.80 -11.48 15.55
C TRP A 328 -0.62 -12.42 15.35
N ARG A 329 0.26 -12.58 16.36
CA ARG A 329 1.40 -13.51 16.33
C ARG A 329 0.96 -14.94 16.04
N ASP A 330 -0.04 -15.44 16.77
CA ASP A 330 -0.53 -16.80 16.62
C ASP A 330 -1.07 -17.05 15.22
N ARG A 331 -1.83 -16.09 14.67
CA ARG A 331 -2.33 -16.15 13.28
C ARG A 331 -1.20 -16.09 12.26
N MET A 332 -0.22 -15.20 12.46
CA MET A 332 0.95 -15.07 11.57
C MET A 332 1.75 -16.37 11.53
N LEU A 333 2.04 -16.97 12.68
CA LEU A 333 2.77 -18.24 12.75
C LEU A 333 1.93 -19.38 12.13
N ALA A 334 0.63 -19.42 12.41
CA ALA A 334 -0.25 -20.46 11.89
C ALA A 334 -0.45 -20.41 10.37
N THR A 335 -0.33 -19.24 9.73
CA THR A 335 -0.49 -19.09 8.29
C THR A 335 0.84 -19.18 7.55
N VAL A 336 1.89 -18.56 8.08
CA VAL A 336 3.23 -18.59 7.47
C VAL A 336 3.87 -19.96 7.58
N ARG A 337 3.54 -20.80 8.58
CA ARG A 337 4.13 -22.15 8.70
C ARG A 337 3.39 -23.26 7.96
N ARG A 338 2.21 -22.97 7.39
CA ARG A 338 1.52 -23.91 6.48
C ARG A 338 2.24 -23.96 5.15
#